data_AF-A0A1V5VJB5-F1
#
_entry.id   AF-A0A1V5VJB5-F1
#
_cell.length_a   1.000
_cell.length_b   1.000
_cell.length_c   1.000
_cell.angle_alpha   90.00
_cell.angle_beta   90.00
_cell.angle_gamma   90.00
#
_symmetry.space_group_name_H-M   'P 1'
#
loop_
_entity.id
_entity.type
_entity.pdbx_description
1 polymer ?
#
loop_
_entity_poly.entity_id
_entity_poly.type
_entity_poly.pdbx_seq_one_letter_code
_entity_poly.pdbx_strand_id
1 'polypeptide(L)'
;MIKYIVDILLFIFIIFYGIVTEIQLPLRKNKSVGMNACVYESITTDKFGVINFLGTNGNHHKTYEFIRQIKQPFILILFDAHSDATPGQKRLKCGNWVDYAFRDCRFLEKVVAVGLSKGFQFEDAVLWNNYDLIKSGKFVVLPALSCKSYFKDKDVPESVRQVSKSCLFDGIGRFFNHPGYYVVWDTYKKYVSSEKNIVYDLPLYISIDLDVLKEVKTPYGSGMMSVTELTEVVDILKKKNIIVGVDICGTDDESSIPATTEILKCFQTN
;
A
#
# COMPACT_ATOMS: atom_id res chain seq x y z
N MET A 1 -26.79 -15.93 -4.64
CA MET A 1 -27.26 -14.68 -4.00
C MET A 1 -27.60 -14.84 -2.54
N ILE A 2 -28.46 -15.80 -2.14
CA ILE A 2 -28.81 -16.04 -0.72
C ILE A 2 -27.62 -16.58 0.09
N LYS A 3 -26.73 -17.39 -0.52
CA LYS A 3 -25.52 -17.93 0.14
C LYS A 3 -24.54 -16.83 0.58
N TYR A 4 -24.22 -15.90 -0.33
CA TYR A 4 -23.35 -14.74 -0.08
C TYR A 4 -23.82 -13.82 1.07
N ILE A 5 -25.13 -13.67 1.27
CA ILE A 5 -25.69 -12.86 2.38
C ILE A 5 -25.54 -13.59 3.72
N VAL A 6 -25.66 -14.93 3.71
CA VAL A 6 -25.47 -15.74 4.91
C VAL A 6 -23.99 -15.77 5.32
N ASP A 7 -23.07 -15.80 4.35
CA ASP A 7 -21.62 -15.83 4.62
C ASP A 7 -21.12 -14.48 5.17
N ILE A 8 -21.66 -13.34 4.72
CA ILE A 8 -21.37 -12.00 5.28
C ILE A 8 -21.98 -11.84 6.69
N LEU A 9 -23.19 -12.34 6.93
CA LEU A 9 -23.78 -12.32 8.28
C LEU A 9 -23.02 -13.24 9.24
N LEU A 10 -22.44 -14.35 8.76
CA LEU A 10 -21.57 -15.22 9.53
C LEU A 10 -20.19 -14.58 9.78
N PHE A 11 -19.68 -13.80 8.82
CA PHE A 11 -18.45 -13.01 8.96
C PHE A 11 -18.60 -11.94 10.05
N ILE A 12 -19.77 -11.30 10.11
CA ILE A 12 -20.17 -10.47 11.26
C ILE A 12 -20.24 -11.36 12.53
N PHE A 13 -20.93 -12.49 12.50
CA PHE A 13 -21.12 -13.34 13.69
C PHE A 13 -19.81 -13.89 14.31
N ILE A 14 -18.78 -14.17 13.50
CA ILE A 14 -17.47 -14.69 13.97
C ILE A 14 -16.61 -13.60 14.63
N ILE A 15 -16.73 -12.34 14.20
CA ILE A 15 -16.06 -11.20 14.86
C ILE A 15 -16.69 -10.91 16.24
N PHE A 16 -17.97 -11.26 16.46
CA PHE A 16 -18.72 -10.86 17.64
C PHE A 16 -18.56 -11.74 18.90
N TYR A 17 -18.02 -12.96 18.83
CA TYR A 17 -17.94 -13.87 20.01
C TYR A 17 -16.59 -13.90 20.75
N GLY A 18 -15.76 -12.87 20.56
CA GLY A 18 -14.50 -12.70 21.30
C GLY A 18 -14.33 -11.27 21.80
N ILE A 19 -15.17 -10.84 22.75
CA ILE A 19 -15.04 -9.58 23.50
C ILE A 19 -15.24 -8.32 22.63
N VAL A 20 -16.49 -7.98 22.32
CA VAL A 20 -16.86 -6.59 21.99
C VAL A 20 -18.13 -6.24 22.75
N THR A 21 -18.00 -5.33 23.72
CA THR A 21 -19.13 -4.64 24.34
C THR A 21 -19.81 -3.76 23.29
N GLU A 22 -21.12 -3.96 23.11
CA GLU A 22 -22.07 -3.17 22.30
C GLU A 22 -21.50 -2.17 21.27
N ILE A 23 -21.35 -2.61 20.01
CA ILE A 23 -21.34 -1.67 18.89
C ILE A 23 -22.78 -1.25 18.61
N GLN A 24 -23.19 -0.10 19.13
CA GLN A 24 -24.30 0.65 18.54
C GLN A 24 -23.83 1.13 17.15
N LEU A 25 -24.16 0.39 16.10
CA LEU A 25 -23.99 0.85 14.72
C LEU A 25 -24.93 2.04 14.50
N PRO A 26 -24.44 3.30 14.34
CA PRO A 26 -25.29 4.32 13.79
C PRO A 26 -25.22 4.13 12.28
N LEU A 27 -26.23 3.47 11.70
CA LEU A 27 -26.51 3.58 10.27
C LEU A 27 -26.94 5.04 9.99
N ARG A 28 -25.98 5.97 10.01
CA ARG A 28 -26.21 7.36 9.63
C ARG A 28 -26.12 7.42 8.12
N LYS A 29 -27.27 7.22 7.45
CA LYS A 29 -27.47 7.69 6.08
C LYS A 29 -27.31 9.21 6.07
N ASN A 30 -26.10 9.73 5.90
CA ASN A 30 -25.91 11.15 5.64
C ASN A 30 -26.39 11.44 4.21
N LYS A 31 -27.56 12.09 4.12
CA LYS A 31 -28.05 12.73 2.90
C LYS A 31 -27.16 13.94 2.56
N SER A 32 -26.68 13.92 1.32
CA SER A 32 -26.31 15.04 0.44
C SER A 32 -25.23 16.03 0.89
N VAL A 33 -24.00 15.82 0.40
CA VAL A 33 -23.32 16.73 -0.55
C VAL A 33 -22.57 15.83 -1.56
N GLY A 34 -22.67 16.12 -2.86
CA GLY A 34 -22.33 15.20 -3.94
C GLY A 34 -20.93 14.59 -3.90
N MET A 35 -20.87 13.29 -3.61
CA MET A 35 -19.84 12.38 -4.09
C MET A 35 -20.46 10.98 -4.08
N ASN A 36 -20.45 10.28 -5.22
CA ASN A 36 -20.85 8.88 -5.32
C ASN A 36 -19.79 8.01 -4.61
N ALA A 37 -19.65 8.15 -3.29
CA ALA A 37 -18.71 7.41 -2.48
C ALA A 37 -19.29 6.01 -2.24
N CYS A 38 -19.00 5.09 -3.17
CA CYS A 38 -19.18 3.67 -2.95
C CYS A 38 -18.05 3.18 -2.03
N VAL A 39 -18.20 3.51 -0.74
CA VAL A 39 -17.50 2.85 0.38
C VAL A 39 -18.31 1.59 0.66
N TYR A 40 -17.68 0.42 0.58
CA TYR A 40 -18.43 -0.83 0.70
C TYR A 40 -18.81 -1.07 2.16
N GLU A 41 -17.91 -0.84 3.12
CA GLU A 41 -18.20 -0.81 4.56
C GLU A 41 -17.17 0.07 5.30
N SER A 42 -17.50 0.53 6.51
CA SER A 42 -16.56 1.25 7.39
C SER A 42 -16.79 0.84 8.84
N ILE A 43 -15.71 0.76 9.62
CA ILE A 43 -15.79 0.65 11.07
C ILE A 43 -15.16 1.87 11.73
N THR A 44 -15.67 2.27 12.88
CA THR A 44 -15.06 3.32 13.70
C THR A 44 -14.29 2.67 14.84
N THR A 45 -13.07 3.13 15.06
CA THR A 45 -12.23 2.76 16.20
C THR A 45 -12.10 3.95 17.13
N ASP A 46 -12.09 3.70 18.44
CA ASP A 46 -11.99 4.77 19.45
C ASP A 46 -10.69 5.59 19.32
N LYS A 47 -9.64 4.97 18.78
CA LYS A 47 -8.28 5.54 18.74
C LYS A 47 -7.83 6.05 17.37
N PHE A 48 -8.25 5.42 16.28
CA PHE A 48 -7.73 5.72 14.93
C PHE A 48 -8.81 6.20 13.95
N GLY A 49 -10.02 6.47 14.45
CA GLY A 49 -11.12 6.96 13.63
C GLY A 49 -11.68 5.88 12.71
N VAL A 50 -12.01 6.26 11.47
CA VAL A 50 -12.71 5.39 10.52
C VAL A 50 -11.72 4.56 9.71
N ILE A 51 -11.92 3.24 9.69
CA ILE A 51 -11.27 2.30 8.77
C ILE A 51 -12.25 1.95 7.66
N ASN A 52 -11.86 2.17 6.41
CA ASN A 52 -12.71 1.92 5.24
C ASN A 52 -12.35 0.61 4.55
N PHE A 53 -13.35 -0.18 4.19
CA PHE A 53 -13.16 -1.40 3.39
C PHE A 53 -13.54 -1.11 1.94
N LEU A 54 -12.60 -1.35 1.04
CA LEU A 54 -12.76 -1.04 -0.38
C LEU A 54 -13.35 -2.20 -1.18
N GLY A 55 -13.62 -3.34 -0.54
CA GLY A 55 -14.11 -4.55 -1.18
C GLY A 55 -13.02 -5.16 -2.05
N THR A 56 -13.29 -5.33 -3.34
CA THR A 56 -12.41 -6.06 -4.27
C THR A 56 -11.08 -5.35 -4.54
N ASN A 57 -10.00 -6.10 -4.83
CA ASN A 57 -8.68 -5.54 -5.18
C ASN A 57 -8.74 -4.54 -6.36
N GLY A 58 -9.72 -4.68 -7.26
CA GLY A 58 -9.95 -3.75 -8.37
C GLY A 58 -10.36 -2.34 -7.95
N ASN A 59 -10.57 -2.09 -6.65
CA ASN A 59 -10.96 -0.82 -6.09
C ASN A 59 -9.84 -0.04 -5.40
N HIS A 60 -8.59 -0.52 -5.40
CA HIS A 60 -7.52 0.16 -4.65
C HIS A 60 -7.32 1.63 -5.05
N HIS A 61 -7.54 1.96 -6.32
CA HIS A 61 -7.54 3.36 -6.79
C HIS A 61 -8.53 4.29 -6.07
N LYS A 62 -9.53 3.77 -5.32
CA LYS A 62 -10.43 4.60 -4.51
C LYS A 62 -9.73 5.26 -3.32
N THR A 63 -8.58 4.75 -2.88
CA THR A 63 -7.72 5.42 -1.89
C THR A 63 -7.44 6.87 -2.27
N TYR A 64 -7.22 7.14 -3.57
CA TYR A 64 -7.07 8.48 -4.13
C TYR A 64 -8.19 9.45 -3.69
N GLU A 65 -9.45 8.99 -3.67
CA GLU A 65 -10.59 9.82 -3.30
C GLU A 65 -10.58 10.20 -1.81
N PHE A 66 -10.06 9.36 -0.94
CA PHE A 66 -9.92 9.69 0.49
C PHE A 66 -8.76 10.65 0.71
N ILE A 67 -7.58 10.35 0.17
CA ILE A 67 -6.38 11.13 0.46
C ILE A 67 -6.42 12.53 -0.14
N ARG A 68 -7.12 12.75 -1.27
CA ARG A 68 -7.27 14.10 -1.87
C ARG A 68 -8.12 15.05 -1.01
N GLN A 69 -8.91 14.50 -0.08
CA GLN A 69 -9.70 15.28 0.85
C GLN A 69 -8.87 15.80 2.04
N ILE A 70 -7.70 15.20 2.32
CA ILE A 70 -6.82 15.62 3.41
C ILE A 70 -6.30 17.04 3.14
N LYS A 71 -6.45 17.94 4.12
CA LYS A 71 -6.12 19.38 4.00
C LYS A 71 -4.88 19.81 4.79
N GLN A 72 -4.02 18.87 5.14
CA GLN A 72 -2.77 19.09 5.86
C GLN A 72 -1.67 18.17 5.32
N PRO A 73 -0.38 18.54 5.40
CA PRO A 73 0.72 17.68 4.98
C PRO A 73 0.63 16.29 5.61
N PHE A 74 0.82 15.24 4.82
CA PHE A 74 0.75 13.86 5.28
C PHE A 74 1.67 12.94 4.46
N ILE A 75 1.94 11.77 5.03
CA ILE A 75 2.64 10.67 4.35
C ILE A 75 1.65 9.53 4.15
N LEU A 76 1.66 8.94 2.95
CA LEU A 76 0.93 7.72 2.64
C LEU A 76 1.84 6.52 2.88
N ILE A 77 1.41 5.62 3.78
CA ILE A 77 1.98 4.28 3.91
C ILE A 77 1.15 3.36 3.03
N LEU A 78 1.78 2.80 2.01
CA LEU A 78 1.14 1.94 1.03
C LEU A 78 1.63 0.51 1.21
N PHE A 79 0.79 -0.38 1.70
CA PHE A 79 1.06 -1.82 1.67
C PHE A 79 0.43 -2.41 0.42
N ASP A 80 1.27 -2.85 -0.52
CA ASP A 80 0.82 -3.34 -1.82
C ASP A 80 1.94 -4.22 -2.44
N ALA A 81 1.57 -5.27 -3.17
CA ALA A 81 2.53 -6.03 -3.96
C ALA A 81 3.07 -5.23 -5.17
N HIS A 82 2.30 -4.26 -5.64
CA HIS A 82 2.51 -3.37 -6.79
C HIS A 82 2.77 -1.93 -6.34
N SER A 83 3.38 -1.12 -7.20
CA SER A 83 3.66 0.29 -6.84
C SER A 83 2.49 1.23 -7.07
N ASP A 84 1.53 0.83 -7.92
CA ASP A 84 0.42 1.66 -8.41
C ASP A 84 0.83 3.06 -8.90
N ALA A 85 2.10 3.20 -9.29
CA ALA A 85 2.74 4.46 -9.63
C ALA A 85 3.18 4.50 -11.11
N THR A 86 2.48 3.79 -12.00
CA THR A 86 2.78 3.81 -13.43
C THR A 86 2.63 5.24 -13.97
N PRO A 87 3.70 5.88 -14.48
CA PRO A 87 3.65 7.28 -14.87
C PRO A 87 2.91 7.51 -16.19
N GLY A 88 2.36 8.71 -16.35
CA GLY A 88 2.00 9.25 -17.69
C GLY A 88 0.69 8.73 -18.29
N GLN A 89 -0.09 7.97 -17.53
CA GLN A 89 -1.37 7.44 -17.98
C GLN A 89 -2.47 8.51 -18.00
N LYS A 90 -3.33 8.49 -19.03
CA LYS A 90 -4.38 9.52 -19.25
C LYS A 90 -5.66 9.33 -18.42
N ARG A 91 -5.88 8.15 -17.83
CA ARG A 91 -7.06 7.83 -17.03
C ARG A 91 -6.65 7.19 -15.72
N LEU A 92 -7.28 7.59 -14.62
CA LEU A 92 -7.11 7.00 -13.29
C LEU A 92 -7.55 5.53 -13.27
N LYS A 93 -6.70 4.64 -12.74
CA LYS A 93 -6.90 3.19 -12.56
C LYS A 93 -6.03 2.69 -11.39
N CYS A 94 -6.19 1.45 -10.93
CA CYS A 94 -5.33 0.90 -9.86
C CYS A 94 -3.84 1.08 -10.16
N GLY A 95 -3.35 0.60 -11.32
CA GLY A 95 -1.91 0.66 -11.62
C GLY A 95 -1.26 2.07 -11.70
N ASN A 96 -1.99 3.18 -11.56
CA ASN A 96 -1.44 4.53 -11.66
C ASN A 96 -1.99 5.54 -10.64
N TRP A 97 -2.83 5.15 -9.68
CA TRP A 97 -3.48 6.12 -8.81
C TRP A 97 -2.49 6.88 -7.92
N VAL A 98 -1.35 6.28 -7.59
CA VAL A 98 -0.30 6.95 -6.81
C VAL A 98 0.37 8.04 -7.64
N ASP A 99 0.58 7.82 -8.94
CA ASP A 99 1.08 8.85 -9.85
C ASP A 99 0.09 10.02 -9.97
N TYR A 100 -1.22 9.73 -10.02
CA TYR A 100 -2.26 10.76 -9.94
C TYR A 100 -2.26 11.50 -8.60
N ALA A 101 -2.07 10.79 -7.49
CA ALA A 101 -2.04 11.39 -6.17
C ALA A 101 -0.93 12.44 -6.05
N PHE A 102 0.28 12.17 -6.56
CA PHE A 102 1.36 13.16 -6.56
C PHE A 102 1.11 14.37 -7.45
N ARG A 103 0.24 14.26 -8.46
CA ARG A 103 -0.15 15.38 -9.34
C ARG A 103 -1.21 16.26 -8.70
N ASP A 104 -2.19 15.65 -8.04
CA ASP A 104 -3.41 16.34 -7.63
C ASP A 104 -3.48 16.62 -6.12
N CYS A 105 -2.86 15.78 -5.29
CA CYS A 105 -2.91 15.90 -3.83
C CYS A 105 -1.77 16.78 -3.32
N ARG A 106 -2.00 18.10 -3.29
CA ARG A 106 -0.97 19.10 -2.89
C ARG A 106 -0.33 18.90 -1.52
N PHE A 107 -0.94 18.12 -0.63
CA PHE A 107 -0.46 17.86 0.72
C PHE A 107 0.19 16.47 0.88
N LEU A 108 0.20 15.65 -0.17
CA LEU A 108 0.93 14.39 -0.18
C LEU A 108 2.42 14.69 -0.29
N GLU A 109 3.13 14.57 0.83
CA GLU A 109 4.57 14.85 0.88
C GLU A 109 5.38 13.65 0.36
N LYS A 110 4.92 12.45 0.68
CA LYS A 110 5.67 11.21 0.44
C LYS A 110 4.76 9.99 0.43
N VAL A 111 5.18 8.98 -0.33
CA VAL A 111 4.66 7.61 -0.28
C VAL A 111 5.79 6.69 0.20
N VAL A 112 5.50 5.89 1.21
CA VAL A 112 6.37 4.78 1.64
C VAL A 112 5.67 3.49 1.26
N ALA A 113 6.12 2.86 0.17
CA ALA A 113 5.55 1.64 -0.36
C ALA A 113 6.26 0.41 0.22
N VAL A 114 5.50 -0.40 0.95
CA VAL A 114 5.95 -1.53 1.77
C VAL A 114 5.41 -2.83 1.20
N GLY A 115 6.26 -3.85 1.06
CA GLY A 115 5.86 -5.18 0.62
C GLY A 115 5.89 -5.40 -0.89
N LEU A 116 6.41 -4.42 -1.63
CA LEU A 116 6.57 -4.49 -3.09
C LEU A 116 7.29 -5.77 -3.50
N SER A 117 6.72 -6.47 -4.48
CA SER A 117 7.27 -7.75 -4.97
C SER A 117 7.01 -7.98 -6.45
N LYS A 118 5.94 -7.39 -7.00
CA LYS A 118 5.57 -7.44 -8.41
C LYS A 118 6.06 -6.17 -9.12
N GLY A 119 6.46 -6.30 -10.38
CA GLY A 119 6.88 -5.15 -11.19
C GLY A 119 8.25 -4.55 -10.85
N PHE A 120 9.07 -5.19 -10.00
CA PHE A 120 10.42 -4.72 -9.64
C PHE A 120 11.56 -5.61 -10.13
N GLN A 121 11.34 -6.90 -10.42
CA GLN A 121 12.46 -7.84 -10.68
C GLN A 121 12.83 -8.01 -12.16
N PHE A 122 12.00 -7.53 -13.09
CA PHE A 122 12.16 -7.76 -14.54
C PHE A 122 12.50 -6.48 -15.30
N GLU A 123 12.99 -6.61 -16.54
CA GLU A 123 13.39 -5.48 -17.40
C GLU A 123 12.27 -4.44 -17.58
N ASP A 124 10.99 -4.89 -17.56
CA ASP A 124 9.82 -4.01 -17.66
C ASP A 124 9.54 -3.19 -16.39
N ALA A 125 10.30 -3.37 -15.31
CA ALA A 125 10.17 -2.59 -14.09
C ALA A 125 10.30 -1.08 -14.33
N VAL A 126 10.92 -0.66 -15.44
CA VAL A 126 10.96 0.75 -15.89
C VAL A 126 9.57 1.30 -16.20
N LEU A 127 8.70 0.46 -16.76
CA LEU A 127 7.38 0.86 -17.25
C LEU A 127 6.36 1.03 -16.13
N TRP A 128 6.49 0.22 -15.07
CA TRP A 128 5.50 0.15 -14.00
C TRP A 128 5.78 1.08 -12.82
N ASN A 129 6.95 1.71 -12.77
CA ASN A 129 7.38 2.51 -11.62
C ASN A 129 7.79 3.92 -12.06
N ASN A 130 7.38 4.91 -11.27
CA ASN A 130 7.81 6.29 -11.49
C ASN A 130 9.17 6.56 -10.81
N TYR A 131 10.25 6.41 -11.57
CA TYR A 131 11.62 6.60 -11.07
C TYR A 131 11.97 8.05 -10.75
N ASP A 132 11.24 9.03 -11.27
CA ASP A 132 11.45 10.43 -10.92
C ASP A 132 10.96 10.72 -9.49
N LEU A 133 9.84 10.11 -9.09
CA LEU A 133 9.37 10.13 -7.71
C LEU A 133 10.33 9.38 -6.76
N ILE A 134 10.88 8.24 -7.22
CA ILE A 134 11.86 7.48 -6.43
C ILE A 134 13.14 8.31 -6.24
N LYS A 135 13.69 8.87 -7.31
CA LYS A 135 14.89 9.71 -7.30
C LYS A 135 14.73 10.92 -6.37
N SER A 136 13.59 11.59 -6.43
CA SER A 136 13.32 12.76 -5.58
C SER A 136 13.12 12.43 -4.10
N GLY A 137 13.05 11.13 -3.75
CA GLY A 137 12.77 10.66 -2.39
C GLY A 137 11.30 10.81 -1.99
N LYS A 138 10.42 11.17 -2.94
CA LYS A 138 8.98 11.26 -2.73
C LYS A 138 8.30 9.88 -2.72
N PHE A 139 8.85 8.90 -3.43
CA PHE A 139 8.39 7.51 -3.38
C PHE A 139 9.49 6.59 -2.85
N VAL A 140 9.31 6.08 -1.63
CA VAL A 140 10.26 5.18 -0.98
C VAL A 140 9.84 3.74 -1.26
N VAL A 141 10.77 2.96 -1.82
CA VAL A 141 10.55 1.56 -2.21
C VAL A 141 11.11 0.63 -1.13
N LEU A 142 10.24 -0.13 -0.47
CA LEU A 142 10.60 -1.11 0.56
C LEU A 142 10.01 -2.49 0.20
N PRO A 143 10.69 -3.29 -0.63
CA PRO A 143 10.16 -4.59 -1.04
C PRO A 143 10.06 -5.58 0.13
N ALA A 144 9.21 -6.59 -0.06
CA ALA A 144 9.02 -7.68 0.90
C ALA A 144 10.31 -8.50 1.13
N LEU A 145 11.11 -8.67 0.07
CA LEU A 145 12.39 -9.37 0.08
C LEU A 145 13.47 -8.49 -0.54
N SER A 146 14.71 -8.63 -0.09
CA SER A 146 15.85 -7.96 -0.74
C SER A 146 15.92 -8.46 -2.17
N CYS A 147 15.84 -7.54 -3.14
CA CYS A 147 15.83 -7.89 -4.55
C CYS A 147 16.75 -6.96 -5.35
N LYS A 148 17.12 -7.43 -6.54
CA LYS A 148 17.84 -6.63 -7.54
C LYS A 148 16.93 -6.44 -8.75
N SER A 149 16.79 -5.20 -9.19
CA SER A 149 16.22 -4.89 -10.51
C SER A 149 17.36 -4.80 -11.52
N TYR A 150 17.25 -5.44 -12.69
CA TYR A 150 18.25 -5.33 -13.75
C TYR A 150 17.72 -4.49 -14.91
N PHE A 151 18.57 -3.60 -15.43
CA PHE A 151 18.24 -2.72 -16.53
C PHE A 151 19.37 -2.71 -17.56
N LYS A 152 19.04 -2.89 -18.84
CA LYS A 152 20.00 -2.70 -19.94
C LYS A 152 20.35 -1.23 -20.05
N ASP A 153 21.62 -0.89 -20.29
CA ASP A 153 22.13 0.49 -20.29
C ASP A 153 21.24 1.49 -21.05
N LYS A 154 20.87 1.13 -22.28
CA LYS A 154 20.00 1.94 -23.16
C LYS A 154 18.58 2.18 -22.65
N ASP A 155 18.09 1.30 -21.77
CA ASP A 155 16.72 1.31 -21.25
C ASP A 155 16.67 1.89 -19.82
N VAL A 156 17.83 2.24 -19.23
CA VAL A 156 17.93 2.79 -17.88
C VAL A 156 17.61 4.30 -17.91
N PRO A 157 16.50 4.75 -17.30
CA PRO A 157 16.25 6.18 -17.13
C PRO A 157 17.39 6.83 -16.34
N GLU A 158 17.71 8.08 -16.68
CA GLU A 158 18.71 8.86 -15.93
C GLU A 158 18.39 8.91 -14.42
N SER A 159 17.09 8.89 -14.06
CA SER A 159 16.66 8.86 -12.67
C SER A 159 17.05 7.58 -11.92
N VAL A 160 17.13 6.43 -12.61
CA VAL A 160 17.61 5.16 -12.03
C VAL A 160 19.11 5.22 -11.75
N ARG A 161 19.91 5.78 -12.67
CA ARG A 161 21.37 5.90 -12.52
C ARG A 161 21.75 6.74 -11.30
N GLN A 162 20.88 7.65 -10.89
CA GLN A 162 21.09 8.57 -9.78
C GLN A 162 20.56 8.04 -8.42
N VAL A 163 19.96 6.84 -8.38
CA VAL A 163 19.67 6.12 -7.12
C VAL A 163 21.00 5.55 -6.57
N SER A 164 21.82 6.46 -6.04
CA SER A 164 23.29 6.38 -6.06
C SER A 164 23.96 5.34 -5.16
N LYS A 165 23.29 4.82 -4.13
CA LYS A 165 23.89 3.80 -3.22
C LYS A 165 23.57 2.36 -3.60
N SER A 166 22.58 2.18 -4.47
CA SER A 166 22.00 0.87 -4.81
C SER A 166 22.25 0.47 -6.25
N CYS A 167 22.65 1.41 -7.11
CA CYS A 167 22.90 1.17 -8.53
C CYS A 167 24.33 0.65 -8.76
N LEU A 168 24.46 -0.58 -9.25
CA LEU A 168 25.72 -1.28 -9.52
C LEU A 168 25.86 -1.56 -11.01
N PHE A 169 26.98 -1.18 -11.61
CA PHE A 169 27.26 -1.45 -13.02
C PHE A 169 27.54 -2.94 -13.28
N ASP A 170 26.98 -3.50 -14.35
CA ASP A 170 27.23 -4.89 -14.77
C ASP A 170 28.51 -4.99 -15.61
N GLY A 171 29.60 -5.35 -14.94
CA GLY A 171 30.89 -5.61 -15.57
C GLY A 171 30.91 -6.85 -16.48
N ILE A 172 30.08 -7.86 -16.20
CA ILE A 172 30.01 -9.10 -17.00
C ILE A 172 29.22 -8.83 -18.28
N GLY A 173 28.06 -8.18 -18.17
CA GLY A 173 27.30 -7.72 -19.33
C GLY A 173 28.14 -6.85 -20.25
N ARG A 174 28.92 -5.90 -19.70
CA ARG A 174 29.89 -5.12 -20.49
C ARG A 174 30.92 -5.97 -21.22
N PHE A 175 31.47 -7.00 -20.55
CA PHE A 175 32.45 -7.90 -21.16
C PHE A 175 31.89 -8.61 -22.40
N PHE A 176 30.59 -8.96 -22.39
CA PHE A 176 29.88 -9.54 -23.54
C PHE A 176 29.19 -8.51 -24.45
N ASN A 177 29.54 -7.22 -24.37
CA ASN A 177 28.94 -6.12 -25.15
C ASN A 177 27.42 -5.92 -24.95
N HIS A 178 26.93 -6.27 -23.76
CA HIS A 178 25.56 -6.08 -23.29
C HIS A 178 25.55 -5.37 -21.93
N PRO A 179 25.98 -4.09 -21.84
CA PRO A 179 26.08 -3.38 -20.56
C PRO A 179 24.71 -3.17 -19.91
N GLY A 180 24.71 -3.15 -18.58
CA GLY A 180 23.52 -2.93 -17.76
C GLY A 180 23.83 -2.49 -16.34
N TYR A 181 22.78 -2.32 -15.55
CA TYR A 181 22.82 -1.85 -14.16
C TYR A 181 21.89 -2.69 -13.30
N TYR A 182 22.31 -2.94 -12.06
CA TYR A 182 21.48 -3.50 -11.00
C TYR A 182 21.08 -2.42 -10.01
N VAL A 183 19.82 -2.33 -9.62
CA VAL A 183 19.40 -1.55 -8.44
C VAL A 183 19.09 -2.51 -7.29
N VAL A 184 19.79 -2.36 -6.17
CA VAL A 184 19.61 -3.16 -4.96
C VAL A 184 18.63 -2.48 -4.01
N TRP A 185 17.52 -3.16 -3.71
CA TRP A 185 16.51 -2.65 -2.80
C TRP A 185 16.64 -3.29 -1.42
N ASP A 186 16.62 -2.45 -0.38
CA ASP A 186 16.63 -2.87 1.01
C ASP A 186 15.21 -3.14 1.49
N THR A 187 15.00 -4.21 2.26
CA THR A 187 13.68 -4.55 2.80
C THR A 187 13.18 -3.53 3.82
N TYR A 188 11.86 -3.53 4.04
CA TYR A 188 11.24 -2.75 5.12
C TYR A 188 11.84 -3.09 6.49
N LYS A 189 12.28 -4.34 6.75
CA LYS A 189 12.93 -4.73 8.02
C LYS A 189 14.18 -3.92 8.28
N LYS A 190 15.02 -3.73 7.26
CA LYS A 190 16.25 -2.92 7.36
C LYS A 190 15.93 -1.43 7.53
N TYR A 191 14.84 -0.98 6.93
CA TYR A 191 14.39 0.40 7.09
C TYR A 191 13.91 0.68 8.53
N VAL A 192 13.04 -0.17 9.07
CA VAL A 192 12.52 -0.09 10.44
C VAL A 192 13.65 -0.17 11.47
N SER A 193 14.62 -1.07 11.28
CA SER A 193 15.76 -1.22 12.20
C SER A 193 16.80 -0.10 12.11
N SER A 194 16.82 0.64 11.00
CA SER A 194 17.81 1.72 10.78
C SER A 194 17.48 3.04 11.48
N GLU A 195 16.37 3.12 12.23
CA GLU A 195 15.85 4.34 12.88
C GLU A 195 15.75 5.57 11.97
N LYS A 196 15.73 5.39 10.64
CA LYS A 196 15.60 6.50 9.71
C LYS A 196 14.25 7.18 9.93
N ASN A 197 14.28 8.43 10.43
CA ASN A 197 13.12 9.25 10.82
C ASN A 197 12.20 9.70 9.68
N ILE A 198 12.18 9.00 8.54
CA ILE A 198 11.56 9.47 7.31
C ILE A 198 10.03 9.61 7.44
N VAL A 199 9.41 8.96 8.43
CA VAL A 199 7.96 8.89 8.63
C VAL A 199 7.46 9.56 9.91
N TYR A 200 8.29 9.93 10.88
CA TYR A 200 7.81 10.20 12.25
C TYR A 200 7.29 11.62 12.52
N ASP A 201 7.43 12.55 11.58
CA ASP A 201 7.10 13.97 11.81
C ASP A 201 5.80 14.43 11.14
N LEU A 202 5.12 13.54 10.41
CA LEU A 202 3.89 13.87 9.70
C LEU A 202 2.77 12.88 10.03
N PRO A 203 1.50 13.32 9.96
CA PRO A 203 0.35 12.44 10.00
C PRO A 203 0.42 11.39 8.88
N LEU A 204 -0.03 10.17 9.20
CA LEU A 204 -0.01 9.03 8.29
C LEU A 204 -1.41 8.69 7.82
N TYR A 205 -1.55 8.47 6.51
CA TYR A 205 -2.66 7.70 5.96
C TYR A 205 -2.14 6.31 5.60
N ILE A 206 -2.84 5.25 5.99
CA ILE A 206 -2.41 3.86 5.75
C ILE A 206 -3.38 3.19 4.77
N SER A 207 -2.89 2.80 3.60
CA SER A 207 -3.64 2.05 2.59
C SER A 207 -3.09 0.64 2.53
N ILE A 208 -3.95 -0.38 2.63
CA ILE A 208 -3.57 -1.79 2.63
C ILE A 208 -4.29 -2.51 1.48
N ASP A 209 -3.58 -2.84 0.40
CA ASP A 209 -4.03 -3.86 -0.54
C ASP A 209 -3.59 -5.23 -0.03
N LEU A 210 -4.57 -6.11 0.23
CA LEU A 210 -4.30 -7.44 0.75
C LEU A 210 -3.56 -8.34 -0.25
N ASP A 211 -3.43 -7.94 -1.52
CA ASP A 211 -2.55 -8.64 -2.46
C ASP A 211 -1.07 -8.60 -2.04
N VAL A 212 -0.67 -7.72 -1.12
CA VAL A 212 0.69 -7.69 -0.54
C VAL A 212 1.02 -8.97 0.22
N LEU A 213 0.00 -9.66 0.73
CA LEU A 213 0.12 -10.83 1.58
C LEU A 213 0.27 -12.12 0.78
N LYS A 214 1.16 -12.99 1.22
CA LYS A 214 1.32 -14.33 0.63
C LYS A 214 0.16 -15.27 0.97
N GLU A 215 -0.55 -15.00 2.08
CA GLU A 215 -1.67 -15.81 2.57
C GLU A 215 -2.97 -15.55 1.82
N VAL A 216 -3.12 -14.37 1.20
CA VAL A 216 -4.34 -13.94 0.52
C VAL A 216 -4.20 -14.15 -0.98
N LYS A 217 -5.14 -14.88 -1.58
CA LYS A 217 -5.15 -15.10 -3.04
C LYS A 217 -5.97 -14.03 -3.72
N THR A 218 -5.38 -13.36 -4.70
CA THR A 218 -6.05 -12.30 -5.45
C THR A 218 -5.93 -12.56 -6.96
N PRO A 219 -6.84 -12.01 -7.79
CA PRO A 219 -6.73 -12.08 -9.25
C PRO A 219 -5.47 -11.40 -9.81
N TYR A 220 -4.86 -10.49 -9.04
CA TYR A 220 -3.65 -9.75 -9.40
C TYR A 220 -2.36 -10.44 -8.92
N GLY A 221 -2.51 -11.60 -8.26
CA GLY A 221 -1.44 -12.41 -7.73
C GLY A 221 -1.03 -11.98 -6.33
N SER A 222 -0.66 -12.97 -5.51
CA SER A 222 -0.22 -12.74 -4.13
C SER A 222 1.23 -12.22 -4.06
N GLY A 223 1.46 -11.36 -3.09
CA GLY A 223 2.74 -10.82 -2.69
C GLY A 223 3.52 -11.80 -1.81
N MET A 224 4.42 -11.26 -0.99
CA MET A 224 5.41 -12.06 -0.27
C MET A 224 5.47 -11.76 1.23
N MET A 225 4.79 -10.71 1.71
CA MET A 225 4.73 -10.41 3.14
C MET A 225 3.79 -11.38 3.85
N SER A 226 4.07 -11.67 5.13
CA SER A 226 3.06 -12.29 6.00
C SER A 226 2.18 -11.25 6.68
N VAL A 227 1.02 -11.67 7.18
CA VAL A 227 0.16 -10.79 7.98
C VAL A 227 0.87 -10.29 9.25
N THR A 228 1.69 -11.15 9.88
CA THR A 228 2.49 -10.79 11.07
C THR A 228 3.50 -9.70 10.76
N GLU A 229 4.18 -9.80 9.62
CA GLU A 229 5.12 -8.79 9.18
C GLU A 229 4.42 -7.44 8.92
N LEU A 230 3.21 -7.48 8.37
CA LEU A 230 2.40 -6.28 8.16
C LEU A 230 2.01 -5.64 9.50
N THR A 231 1.46 -6.43 10.42
CA THR A 231 1.00 -5.93 11.71
C THR A 231 2.15 -5.41 12.58
N GLU A 232 3.33 -6.04 12.53
CA GLU A 232 4.55 -5.52 13.17
C GLU A 232 4.92 -4.11 12.68
N VAL A 233 4.86 -3.87 11.36
CA VAL A 233 5.14 -2.55 10.79
C VAL A 233 4.07 -1.54 11.22
N VAL A 234 2.79 -1.92 11.16
CA VAL A 234 1.68 -1.05 11.60
C VAL A 234 1.80 -0.70 13.08
N ASP A 235 2.14 -1.66 13.95
CA ASP A 235 2.33 -1.45 15.38
C ASP A 235 3.46 -0.46 15.69
N ILE A 236 4.52 -0.44 14.88
CA ILE A 236 5.62 0.52 15.04
C ILE A 236 5.17 1.92 14.61
N LEU A 237 4.47 2.02 13.47
CA LEU A 237 3.98 3.28 12.94
C LEU A 237 2.95 3.92 13.87
N LYS A 238 1.96 3.15 14.36
CA LYS A 238 0.89 3.67 15.23
C LYS A 238 1.40 4.21 16.56
N LYS A 239 2.54 3.74 17.05
CA LYS A 239 3.18 4.20 18.30
C LYS A 239 3.90 5.53 18.16
N LYS A 240 4.32 5.87 16.95
CA LYS A 240 5.18 7.04 16.67
C LYS A 240 4.47 8.14 15.90
N ASN A 241 3.27 7.88 15.38
CA ASN A 241 2.58 8.78 14.47
C ASN A 241 1.10 8.95 14.77
N ILE A 242 0.57 10.10 14.36
CA ILE A 242 -0.87 10.34 14.24
C ILE A 242 -1.35 9.67 12.96
N ILE A 243 -2.37 8.81 13.05
CA ILE A 243 -3.02 8.21 11.88
C ILE A 243 -4.28 9.02 11.55
N VAL A 244 -4.38 9.52 10.32
CA VAL A 244 -5.49 10.36 9.84
C VAL A 244 -6.54 9.59 9.03
N GLY A 245 -6.24 8.35 8.66
CA GLY A 245 -7.17 7.46 7.99
C GLY A 245 -6.52 6.14 7.62
N VAL A 246 -7.36 5.11 7.51
CA VAL A 246 -6.96 3.77 7.09
C VAL A 246 -7.97 3.24 6.07
N ASP A 247 -7.49 2.55 5.04
CA ASP A 247 -8.32 1.69 4.23
C ASP A 247 -7.67 0.32 3.96
N ILE A 248 -8.55 -0.67 3.71
CA ILE A 248 -8.18 -2.05 3.41
C ILE A 248 -8.93 -2.50 2.15
N CYS A 249 -8.20 -2.98 1.16
CA CYS A 249 -8.66 -3.43 -0.15
C CYS A 249 -8.39 -4.93 -0.35
N GLY A 250 -9.23 -5.62 -1.12
CA GLY A 250 -9.14 -7.08 -1.34
C GLY A 250 -9.83 -7.93 -0.28
N THR A 251 -10.89 -7.40 0.35
CA THR A 251 -11.59 -8.02 1.49
C THR A 251 -12.83 -8.83 1.08
N ASP A 252 -12.98 -9.10 -0.22
CA ASP A 252 -14.16 -9.73 -0.83
C ASP A 252 -14.04 -11.25 -1.00
N ASP A 253 -12.89 -11.83 -0.66
CA ASP A 253 -12.63 -13.27 -0.73
C ASP A 253 -12.53 -13.91 0.66
N GLU A 254 -13.04 -15.14 0.83
CA GLU A 254 -13.00 -15.86 2.11
C GLU A 254 -11.56 -16.07 2.62
N SER A 255 -10.57 -16.21 1.74
CA SER A 255 -9.16 -16.35 2.15
C SER A 255 -8.59 -15.08 2.79
N SER A 256 -9.22 -13.92 2.54
CA SER A 256 -8.82 -12.63 3.13
C SER A 256 -9.27 -12.47 4.58
N ILE A 257 -10.23 -13.28 5.04
CA ILE A 257 -10.90 -13.18 6.34
C ILE A 257 -9.90 -13.23 7.51
N PRO A 258 -9.02 -14.26 7.61
CA PRO A 258 -8.10 -14.36 8.75
C PRO A 258 -7.11 -13.19 8.78
N ALA A 259 -6.61 -12.79 7.61
CA ALA A 259 -5.66 -11.70 7.49
C ALA A 259 -6.29 -10.35 7.89
N THR A 260 -7.46 -10.05 7.34
CA THR A 260 -8.23 -8.84 7.66
C THR A 260 -8.52 -8.76 9.16
N THR A 261 -8.95 -9.87 9.76
CA THR A 261 -9.25 -9.94 11.20
C THR A 261 -8.02 -9.59 12.05
N GLU A 262 -6.84 -10.12 11.70
CA GLU A 262 -5.61 -9.84 12.45
C GLU A 262 -5.15 -8.39 12.31
N ILE A 263 -5.29 -7.83 11.10
CA ILE A 263 -5.02 -6.41 10.84
C ILE A 263 -5.94 -5.52 11.68
N LEU A 264 -7.23 -5.84 11.75
CA LEU A 264 -8.18 -5.07 12.54
C LEU A 264 -7.87 -5.10 14.03
N LYS A 265 -7.47 -6.26 14.58
CA LYS A 265 -7.02 -6.34 15.98
C LYS A 265 -5.83 -5.42 16.26
N CYS A 266 -4.90 -5.29 15.32
CA CYS A 266 -3.75 -4.39 15.45
C CYS A 266 -4.19 -2.92 15.60
N PHE A 267 -5.23 -2.50 14.87
CA PHE A 267 -5.83 -1.16 15.00
C PHE A 267 -6.78 -1.02 16.21
N GLN A 268 -7.27 -2.11 16.79
CA GLN A 268 -8.10 -2.08 18.00
C GLN A 268 -7.28 -2.13 19.29
N THR A 269 -6.04 -2.62 19.23
CA THR A 269 -5.16 -2.79 20.39
C THR A 269 -4.07 -1.71 20.46
N ASN A 270 -3.50 -1.51 21.65
CA ASN A 270 -2.56 -0.42 21.93
C ASN A 270 -1.16 -0.60 21.32
#